data_AF-A0AAJ1PWJ1-F1
#
_entry.id   AF-A0AAJ1PWJ1-F1
#
_cell.length_a   1.000
_cell.length_b   1.000
_cell.length_c   1.000
_cell.angle_alpha   90.00
_cell.angle_beta   90.00
_cell.angle_gamma   90.00
#
_symmetry.space_group_name_H-M   'P 1'
#
loop_
_entity.id
_entity.type
_entity.pdbx_description
1 polymer ?
#
loop_
_entity_poly.entity_id
_entity_poly.type
_entity_poly.pdbx_seq_one_letter_code
_entity_poly.pdbx_strand_id
1 'polypeptide(L)'
;MGRPNVGKSTLLNFLVGQKVAIMSPQPQTTRNKISGIYTDDQEQIVFIDTPGIHKPKNKLDDFMDKSSYSALDEVDVVLFMVEPEP
;
A
#
# COMPACT_ATOMS: atom_id res chain seq x y z
N MET A 1 0.70 -5.27 -0.27
CA MET A 1 -0.34 -5.81 0.63
C MET A 1 0.20 -5.99 2.05
N GLY A 2 -0.67 -5.94 3.06
CA GLY A 2 -0.29 -6.15 4.47
C GLY A 2 -1.27 -5.48 5.44
N ARG A 3 -1.11 -5.75 6.75
CA ARG A 3 -1.91 -5.10 7.80
C ARG A 3 -1.70 -3.57 7.82
N PRO A 4 -2.57 -2.79 8.47
CA PRO A 4 -2.30 -1.38 8.76
C PRO A 4 -0.93 -1.22 9.46
N ASN A 5 -0.25 -0.10 9.20
CA ASN A 5 1.00 0.32 9.85
C ASN A 5 2.28 -0.52 9.64
N VAL A 6 2.24 -1.60 8.86
CA VAL A 6 3.44 -2.41 8.54
C VAL A 6 4.50 -1.73 7.64
N GLY A 7 4.42 -0.41 7.43
CA GLY A 7 5.42 0.35 6.66
C GLY A 7 5.26 0.39 5.14
N LYS A 8 4.11 -0.04 4.58
CA LYS A 8 3.84 -0.08 3.12
C LYS A 8 4.17 1.25 2.41
N SER A 9 3.55 2.34 2.83
CA SER A 9 3.73 3.67 2.23
C SER A 9 5.13 4.24 2.46
N THR A 10 5.80 3.83 3.54
CA THR A 10 7.21 4.17 3.79
C THR A 10 8.12 3.49 2.78
N LEU A 11 7.91 2.19 2.53
CA LEU A 11 8.64 1.47 1.50
C LEU A 11 8.36 2.03 0.10
N LEU A 12 7.11 2.38 -0.21
CA LEU A 12 6.77 3.01 -1.50
C LEU A 12 7.57 4.30 -1.72
N ASN A 13 7.53 5.22 -0.75
CA ASN A 13 8.24 6.49 -0.85
C ASN A 13 9.76 6.29 -1.00
N PHE A 14 10.30 5.28 -0.32
CA PHE A 14 11.71 4.91 -0.43
C PHE A 14 12.05 4.42 -1.85
N LEU A 15 11.28 3.49 -2.40
CA LEU A 15 11.52 2.92 -3.73
C LEU A 15 11.37 3.95 -4.84
N VAL A 16 10.38 4.83 -4.75
CA VAL A 16 10.14 5.90 -5.74
C VAL A 16 11.13 7.07 -5.56
N GLY A 17 11.82 7.14 -4.43
CA GLY A 17 12.78 8.21 -4.13
C GLY A 17 12.16 9.58 -3.83
N GLN A 18 10.83 9.64 -3.68
CA GLN A 18 10.10 10.87 -3.37
C GLN A 18 8.88 10.58 -2.49
N LYS A 19 8.37 11.60 -1.80
CA LYS A 19 7.21 11.47 -0.91
C LYS A 19 5.90 11.52 -1.70
N VAL A 20 5.51 10.40 -2.31
CA VAL A 20 4.25 10.23 -3.06
C VAL A 20 3.06 9.79 -2.20
N ALA A 21 3.31 9.09 -1.09
CA ALA A 21 2.30 8.55 -0.20
C ALA A 21 2.36 9.16 1.19
N ILE A 22 1.17 9.31 1.81
CA ILE A 22 1.03 9.83 3.17
C ILE A 22 1.50 8.75 4.16
N MET A 23 2.29 9.14 5.16
CA MET A 23 2.76 8.26 6.23
C MET A 23 2.35 8.86 7.58
N SER A 24 1.90 8.02 8.49
CA SER A 24 1.57 8.39 9.86
C SER A 24 1.50 7.12 10.72
N PRO A 25 1.81 7.20 12.03
CA PRO A 25 1.59 6.10 12.96
C PRO A 25 0.10 5.80 13.19
N GLN A 26 -0.80 6.69 12.77
CA GLN A 26 -2.24 6.48 12.89
C GLN A 26 -2.69 5.36 11.93
N PRO A 27 -3.45 4.36 12.41
CA PRO A 27 -4.08 3.39 11.53
C PRO A 27 -4.94 4.07 10.47
N GLN A 28 -5.15 3.39 9.33
CA GLN A 28 -6.00 3.87 8.24
C GLN A 28 -5.54 5.18 7.57
N THR A 29 -4.21 5.42 7.57
CA THR A 29 -3.60 6.57 6.88
C THR A 29 -3.80 6.51 5.36
N THR A 30 -3.61 5.33 4.75
CA THR A 30 -3.87 5.10 3.32
C THR A 30 -5.33 4.65 3.14
N ARG A 31 -6.17 5.52 2.56
CA ARG A 31 -7.60 5.23 2.31
C ARG A 31 -7.94 4.95 0.86
N ASN A 32 -7.11 5.45 -0.06
CA ASN A 32 -7.25 5.27 -1.50
C ASN A 32 -6.04 4.50 -2.03
N LYS A 33 -6.18 3.89 -3.21
CA LYS A 33 -5.02 3.40 -3.96
C LYS A 33 -4.14 4.58 -4.38
N ILE A 34 -2.84 4.46 -4.20
CA ILE A 34 -1.85 5.44 -4.64
C ILE A 34 -0.86 4.74 -5.55
N SER A 35 -0.67 5.27 -6.76
CA SER A 35 0.35 4.76 -7.68
C SER A 35 1.65 5.54 -7.52
N GLY A 36 2.77 4.83 -7.38
CA GLY A 36 4.11 5.39 -7.47
C GLY A 36 4.87 4.75 -8.61
N ILE A 37 5.55 5.56 -9.42
CA ILE A 37 6.25 5.08 -10.62
C ILE A 37 7.75 5.19 -10.37
N TYR A 38 8.43 4.05 -10.42
CA TYR A 38 9.89 3.98 -10.50
C TYR A 38 10.29 3.77 -11.95
N THR A 39 11.33 4.45 -12.41
CA THR A 39 11.86 4.30 -13.77
C THR A 39 13.35 4.54 -13.74
N ASP A 40 14.09 3.64 -14.37
CA ASP A 40 15.51 3.79 -14.67
C ASP A 40 15.79 3.43 -16.15
N ASP A 41 17.06 3.27 -16.50
CA ASP A 41 17.47 2.97 -17.89
C ASP A 41 17.09 1.55 -18.36
N GLN A 42 16.76 0.64 -17.44
CA GLN A 42 16.46 -0.76 -17.73
C GLN A 42 14.96 -1.04 -17.69
N GLU A 43 14.25 -0.41 -16.76
CA GLU A 43 12.87 -0.80 -16.46
C GLU A 43 12.00 0.34 -15.91
N GLN A 44 10.70 0.09 -15.92
CA GLN A 44 9.70 0.90 -15.26
C GLN A 44 8.80 -0.01 -14.42
N ILE A 45 8.63 0.35 -13.15
CA ILE A 45 7.78 -0.36 -12.20
C ILE A 45 6.69 0.58 -11.70
N VAL A 46 5.44 0.17 -11.84
CA VAL A 46 4.28 0.87 -11.25
C VAL A 46 3.92 0.17 -9.96
N PHE A 47 4.20 0.82 -8.84
CA PHE A 47 3.79 0.37 -7.52
C PHE A 47 2.38 0.85 -7.21
N ILE A 48 1.56 -0.02 -6.62
CA ILE A 48 0.23 0.32 -6.10
C ILE A 48 0.25 0.16 -4.58
N ASP A 49 0.23 1.28 -3.85
CA ASP A 49 0.02 1.27 -2.41
C ASP A 49 -1.48 1.21 -2.09
N THR A 50 -1.83 0.37 -1.12
CA THR A 50 -3.20 -0.01 -0.80
C THR A 50 -3.49 0.23 0.67
N PRO A 51 -4.76 0.50 1.04
CA PRO A 51 -5.17 0.47 2.44
C PRO A 51 -4.73 -0.81 3.17
N GLY A 52 -4.43 -0.69 4.46
CA GLY A 52 -4.10 -1.86 5.28
C GLY A 52 -5.31 -2.77 5.47
N ILE A 53 -5.14 -4.07 5.18
CA ILE A 53 -6.23 -5.06 5.26
C ILE A 53 -6.50 -5.42 6.71
N HIS A 54 -7.75 -5.32 7.13
CA HIS A 54 -8.17 -5.65 8.49
C HIS A 54 -9.67 -5.91 8.55
N LYS A 55 -10.14 -6.68 9.54
CA LYS A 55 -11.57 -6.98 9.68
C LYS A 55 -12.41 -5.69 9.73
N PRO A 56 -13.34 -5.47 8.78
CA PRO A 56 -14.14 -4.25 8.73
C PRO A 56 -15.06 -4.10 9.94
N LYS A 57 -15.18 -2.88 10.47
CA LYS A 57 -16.11 -2.53 11.56
C LYS A 57 -17.14 -1.48 11.15
N ASN A 58 -16.88 -0.76 10.07
CA ASN A 58 -17.75 0.27 9.52
C ASN A 58 -17.69 0.27 7.98
N LYS A 59 -18.51 1.12 7.34
CA LYS A 59 -18.58 1.22 5.87
C LYS A 59 -17.28 1.71 5.22
N LEU A 60 -16.50 2.52 5.91
CA LEU A 60 -15.22 3.00 5.40
C LEU A 60 -14.20 1.85 5.38
N ASP A 61 -14.14 1.03 6.43
CA ASP A 61 -13.28 -0.15 6.47
C ASP A 61 -13.64 -1.14 5.36
N ASP A 62 -14.93 -1.38 5.13
CA ASP A 62 -15.41 -2.25 4.04
C ASP A 62 -15.01 -1.70 2.66
N PHE A 63 -15.12 -0.39 2.44
CA PHE A 63 -14.65 0.25 1.22
C PHE A 63 -13.13 0.10 1.04
N MET A 64 -12.36 0.31 2.12
CA MET A 64 -10.90 0.22 2.08
C MET A 64 -10.44 -1.20 1.79
N ASP A 65 -11.03 -2.21 2.44
CA ASP A 65 -10.72 -3.61 2.17
C ASP A 65 -11.04 -3.97 0.72
N LYS A 66 -12.22 -3.60 0.21
CA LYS A 66 -12.58 -3.81 -1.20
C LYS A 66 -11.58 -3.17 -2.16
N SER A 67 -11.16 -1.94 -1.88
CA SER A 67 -10.15 -1.22 -2.66
C SER A 67 -8.78 -1.92 -2.65
N SER A 68 -8.38 -2.48 -1.50
CA SER A 68 -7.14 -3.26 -1.40
C SER A 68 -7.22 -4.57 -2.16
N TYR A 69 -8.35 -5.29 -2.08
CA TYR A 69 -8.51 -6.55 -2.81
C TYR A 69 -8.64 -6.34 -4.31
N SER A 70 -9.34 -5.29 -4.78
CA SER A 70 -9.43 -5.01 -6.23
C SER A 70 -8.06 -4.71 -6.85
N ALA A 71 -7.11 -4.19 -6.07
CA ALA A 71 -5.75 -3.96 -6.56
C ALA A 71 -5.02 -5.26 -6.94
N LEU A 72 -5.45 -6.42 -6.45
CA LEU A 72 -4.85 -7.71 -6.83
C LEU A 72 -5.13 -8.09 -8.28
N ASP A 73 -6.23 -7.59 -8.85
CA ASP A 73 -6.61 -7.85 -10.25
C ASP A 73 -5.81 -6.97 -11.23
N GLU A 74 -5.05 -5.99 -10.72
CA GLU A 74 -4.34 -4.96 -11.50
C GLU A 74 -2.82 -5.18 -11.54
N VAL A 75 -2.28 -6.21 -10.86
CA VAL A 75 -0.83 -6.36 -10.64
C VAL A 75 -0.28 -7.69 -11.12
N ASP A 76 0.95 -7.65 -11.65
CA ASP A 76 1.71 -8.85 -12.02
C ASP A 76 2.37 -9.54 -10.81
N VAL A 77 2.72 -8.76 -9.77
CA VAL A 77 3.45 -9.24 -8.59
C VAL A 77 2.85 -8.63 -7.32
N VAL A 78 2.73 -9.45 -6.27
CA VAL A 78 2.24 -9.03 -4.96
C VAL A 78 3.37 -9.05 -3.93
N LEU A 79 3.67 -7.88 -3.36
CA LEU A 79 4.52 -7.77 -2.16
C LEU A 79 3.64 -7.86 -0.90
N PHE A 80 3.83 -8.90 -0.09
CA PHE A 80 3.15 -9.05 1.20
C PHE A 80 4.08 -8.64 2.35
N MET A 81 3.76 -7.53 3.02
CA MET A 81 4.56 -6.98 4.11
C MET A 81 3.97 -7.33 5.48
N VAL A 82 4.86 -7.72 6.39
CA VAL A 82 4.57 -8.05 7.79
C VAL A 82 5.48 -7.25 8.71
N GLU A 83 5.03 -7.02 9.93
CA GLU A 83 5.90 -6.56 11.00
C GLU A 83 6.74 -7.74 11.53
N PRO A 84 8.02 -7.50 11.88
CA PRO A 84 8.80 -8.53 12.56
C PRO A 84 8.16 -8.90 13.90
N GLU A 85 8.28 -10.17 14.29
CA GLU A 85 7.91 -10.56 15.65
C GLU A 85 8.85 -9.85 16.65
N PRO A 86 8.33 -9.44 17.83
CA PRO A 86 9.12 -8.80 18.88
C PRO A 86 10.23 -9.71 19.43
#